data_AF-A0A7S3FDA7-F1
#
_entry.id   AF-A0A7S3FDA7-F1
#
_cell.length_a   1.000
_cell.length_b   1.000
_cell.length_c   1.000
_cell.angle_alpha   90.00
_cell.angle_beta   90.00
_cell.angle_gamma   90.00
#
_symmetry.space_group_name_H-M   'P 1'
#
loop_
_entity.id
_entity.type
_entity.pdbx_description
1 polymer ?
#
loop_
_entity_poly.entity_id
_entity_poly.type
_entity_poly.pdbx_seq_one_letter_code
_entity_poly.pdbx_strand_id
1 'polypeptide(L)'
;PHDAPVMLPPLPTAVRRGQQPSAEAIARLGADASHGITREASQRGGSAAAREVLASFLSRRGRHYCSSLSSPVTAAHACSRLSPHLAWGSLSMRQIFHALRAKAAAIEQQTHAEAAAWRRSLEGFTARLKW
;
A
#
# COMPACT_ATOMS: atom_id res chain seq x y z
N PRO A 1 -43.88 8.50 -7.29
CA PRO A 1 -42.81 8.87 -8.25
C PRO A 1 -41.75 9.72 -7.55
N HIS A 2 -40.64 9.10 -7.14
CA HIS A 2 -39.51 9.81 -6.54
C HIS A 2 -38.63 10.31 -7.69
N ASP A 3 -38.47 11.64 -7.81
CA ASP A 3 -37.60 12.23 -8.83
C ASP A 3 -36.18 11.71 -8.68
N ALA A 4 -35.56 11.34 -9.81
CA ALA A 4 -34.17 10.91 -9.84
C ALA A 4 -33.25 12.10 -9.47
N PRO A 5 -32.18 11.89 -8.71
CA PRO A 5 -31.31 12.97 -8.29
C PRO A 5 -30.66 13.65 -9.50
N VAL A 6 -30.74 14.98 -9.52
CA VAL A 6 -30.03 15.85 -10.47
C VAL A 6 -28.54 15.54 -10.39
N MET A 7 -27.91 15.36 -11.55
CA MET A 7 -26.50 15.02 -11.70
C MET A 7 -25.60 15.97 -10.90
N LEU A 8 -24.67 15.41 -10.10
CA LEU A 8 -23.70 16.21 -9.34
C LEU A 8 -22.82 17.04 -10.30
N PRO A 9 -22.52 18.31 -9.95
CA PRO A 9 -21.62 19.13 -10.76
C PRO A 9 -20.21 18.50 -10.82
N PRO A 10 -19.45 18.73 -11.91
CA PRO A 10 -18.10 18.20 -12.04
C PRO A 10 -17.20 18.76 -10.93
N LEU A 11 -16.26 17.93 -10.46
CA LEU A 11 -15.29 18.35 -9.45
C LEU A 11 -14.52 19.59 -9.92
N PRO A 12 -14.27 20.58 -9.04
CA PRO A 12 -13.49 21.76 -9.39
C PRO A 12 -12.09 21.37 -9.89
N THR A 13 -11.61 22.02 -10.94
CA THR A 13 -10.29 21.80 -11.54
C THR A 13 -9.14 21.97 -10.55
N ALA A 14 -9.36 22.72 -9.48
CA ALA A 14 -8.41 22.95 -8.39
C ALA A 14 -8.19 21.73 -7.46
N VAL A 15 -9.07 20.71 -7.51
CA VAL A 15 -8.90 19.50 -6.70
C VAL A 15 -7.81 18.63 -7.34
N ARG A 16 -6.56 18.83 -6.90
CA ARG A 16 -5.44 17.97 -7.28
C ARG A 16 -5.66 16.57 -6.70
N ARG A 17 -6.09 15.63 -7.54
CA ARG A 17 -6.25 14.22 -7.16
C ARG A 17 -4.93 13.70 -6.56
N GLY A 18 -5.02 13.16 -5.34
CA GLY A 18 -3.87 12.54 -4.66
C GLY A 18 -3.00 13.49 -3.83
N GLN A 19 -3.30 14.79 -3.76
CA GLN A 19 -2.69 15.63 -2.72
C GLN A 19 -3.39 15.39 -1.38
N GLN A 20 -2.60 15.02 -0.37
CA GLN A 20 -3.10 14.98 0.99
C GLN A 20 -3.00 16.36 1.63
N PRO A 21 -3.92 16.70 2.56
CA PRO A 21 -3.78 17.89 3.37
C PRO A 21 -2.44 17.86 4.13
N SER A 22 -1.82 19.03 4.28
CA SER A 22 -0.56 19.16 5.00
C SER A 22 -0.71 18.73 6.45
N ALA A 23 0.40 18.32 7.08
CA ALA A 23 0.43 17.95 8.49
C ALA A 23 -0.16 19.06 9.39
N GLU A 24 0.04 20.33 9.01
CA GLU A 24 -0.49 21.51 9.67
C GLU A 24 -2.01 21.66 9.46
N ALA A 25 -2.49 21.47 8.22
CA ALA A 25 -3.93 21.49 7.93
C ALA A 25 -4.69 20.41 8.72
N ILE A 26 -4.08 19.23 8.90
CA ILE A 26 -4.65 18.15 9.73
C ILE A 26 -4.59 18.51 11.22
N ALA A 27 -3.51 19.14 11.69
CA ALA A 27 -3.39 19.54 13.10
C ALA A 27 -4.46 20.56 13.51
N ARG A 28 -4.81 21.48 12.59
CA ARG A 28 -5.89 22.45 12.79
C ARG A 28 -7.28 21.82 12.93
N LEU A 29 -7.47 20.56 12.51
CA LEU A 29 -8.72 19.82 12.67
C LEU A 29 -8.92 19.26 14.09
N GLY A 30 -7.94 19.44 15.00
CA GLY A 30 -8.06 18.98 16.39
C GLY A 30 -8.03 17.46 16.51
N ALA A 31 -6.97 16.82 15.99
CA ALA A 31 -6.79 15.38 16.15
C ALA A 31 -6.59 15.02 17.63
N ASP A 32 -7.46 14.16 18.16
CA ASP A 32 -7.33 13.61 19.51
C ASP A 32 -6.10 12.69 19.58
N ALA A 33 -5.14 13.06 20.42
CA ALA A 33 -3.91 12.31 20.66
C ALA A 33 -4.12 11.13 21.66
N SER A 34 -5.36 10.85 22.05
CA SER A 34 -5.75 9.93 23.13
C SER A 34 -5.20 8.50 23.06
N HIS A 35 -4.74 8.03 21.90
CA HIS A 35 -4.32 6.63 21.73
C HIS A 35 -2.84 6.36 22.01
N GLY A 36 -2.04 7.36 22.39
CA GLY A 36 -0.62 7.17 22.70
C GLY A 36 0.26 6.71 21.53
N ILE A 37 -0.31 6.63 20.32
CA ILE A 37 0.42 6.31 19.08
C ILE A 37 1.12 7.59 18.62
N THR A 38 2.45 7.59 18.69
CA THR A 38 3.25 8.71 18.17
C THR A 38 3.16 8.76 16.64
N ARG A 39 3.28 9.97 16.07
CA ARG A 39 3.31 10.17 14.61
C ARG A 39 4.43 9.36 13.94
N GLU A 40 5.52 9.12 14.65
CA GLU A 40 6.69 8.36 14.20
C GLU A 40 6.39 6.87 14.04
N ALA A 41 5.50 6.32 14.87
CA ALA A 41 5.08 4.91 14.79
C ALA A 41 4.03 4.67 13.69
N SER A 42 3.38 5.72 13.20
CA SER A 42 2.29 5.61 12.22
C SER A 42 2.79 5.66 10.77
N GLN A 43 2.15 4.88 9.90
CA GLN A 43 2.47 4.93 8.48
C GLN A 43 1.96 6.25 7.87
N ARG A 44 2.83 6.91 7.09
CA ARG A 44 2.43 8.08 6.32
C ARG A 44 1.40 7.65 5.27
N GLY A 45 0.27 8.35 5.22
CA GLY A 45 -0.77 8.08 4.23
C GLY A 45 -0.41 8.60 2.83
N GLY A 46 -1.37 8.46 1.91
CA GLY A 46 -1.32 9.11 0.59
C GLY A 46 -0.61 8.33 -0.49
N SER A 47 -0.89 8.70 -1.75
CA SER A 47 -0.44 7.95 -2.92
C SER A 47 1.07 8.01 -3.16
N ALA A 48 1.76 9.03 -2.64
CA ALA A 48 3.21 9.09 -2.67
C ALA A 48 3.82 8.02 -1.74
N ALA A 49 3.47 8.07 -0.45
CA ALA A 49 3.93 7.09 0.53
C ALA A 49 3.53 5.65 0.15
N ALA A 50 2.32 5.46 -0.40
CA ALA A 50 1.87 4.14 -0.84
C ALA A 50 2.77 3.53 -1.92
N ARG A 51 3.21 4.34 -2.89
CA ARG A 51 4.13 3.91 -3.95
C ARG A 51 5.52 3.60 -3.41
N GLU A 52 6.01 4.38 -2.44
CA GLU A 52 7.28 4.12 -1.76
C GLU A 52 7.24 2.80 -0.98
N VAL A 53 6.15 2.55 -0.24
CA VAL A 53 5.95 1.30 0.50
C VAL A 53 5.89 0.10 -0.45
N LEU A 54 5.16 0.21 -1.56
CA LEU A 54 5.10 -0.81 -2.60
C LEU A 54 6.48 -1.06 -3.23
N ALA A 55 7.20 -0.01 -3.61
CA ALA A 55 8.53 -0.12 -4.20
C ALA A 55 9.52 -0.79 -3.24
N SER A 56 9.54 -0.37 -1.96
CA SER A 56 10.36 -0.96 -0.90
C SER A 56 10.03 -2.44 -0.67
N PHE A 57 8.75 -2.81 -0.74
CA PHE A 57 8.32 -4.19 -0.67
C PHE A 57 8.86 -5.00 -1.85
N LEU A 58 8.71 -4.53 -3.09
CA LEU A 58 9.11 -5.27 -4.30
C LEU A 58 10.62 -5.27 -4.59
N SER A 59 11.37 -4.34 -4.03
CA SER A 59 12.83 -4.26 -4.23
C SER A 59 13.62 -5.02 -3.17
N ARG A 60 13.14 -5.06 -1.91
CA ARG A 60 13.96 -5.56 -0.80
C ARG A 60 13.19 -6.41 0.21
N ARG A 61 12.11 -5.88 0.79
CA ARG A 61 11.48 -6.50 1.98
C ARG A 61 10.70 -7.76 1.64
N GLY A 62 10.04 -7.76 0.48
CA GLY A 62 9.13 -8.81 0.05
C GLY A 62 9.76 -10.17 -0.17
N ARG A 63 11.09 -10.28 -0.32
CA ARG A 63 11.77 -11.58 -0.43
C ARG A 63 11.48 -12.51 0.75
N HIS A 64 11.31 -11.94 1.94
CA HIS A 64 11.06 -12.64 3.20
C HIS A 64 9.58 -12.74 3.56
N TYR A 65 8.68 -12.33 2.67
CA TYR A 65 7.26 -12.24 2.96
C TYR A 65 6.69 -13.56 3.50
N CYS A 66 6.91 -14.66 2.78
CA CYS A 66 6.37 -15.96 3.19
C CYS A 66 7.03 -16.52 4.46
N SER A 67 8.34 -16.30 4.66
CA SER A 67 9.06 -16.84 5.82
C SER A 67 8.79 -16.06 7.11
N SER A 68 8.49 -14.76 7.02
CA SER A 68 8.27 -13.90 8.18
C SER A 68 6.80 -13.73 8.58
N LEU A 69 5.86 -14.27 7.80
CA LEU A 69 4.44 -13.99 8.01
C LEU A 69 3.90 -14.49 9.35
N SER A 70 4.39 -15.62 9.84
CA SER A 70 3.94 -16.26 11.08
C SER A 70 4.54 -15.67 12.35
N SER A 71 5.46 -14.71 12.23
CA SER A 71 6.14 -14.10 13.38
C SER A 71 5.76 -12.62 13.49
N PRO A 72 5.08 -12.19 14.57
CA PRO A 72 4.67 -10.79 14.73
C PRO A 72 5.88 -9.84 14.78
N VAL A 73 7.02 -10.31 15.29
CA VAL A 73 8.26 -9.55 15.37
C VAL A 73 8.84 -9.29 13.98
N THR A 74 8.95 -10.32 13.13
CA THR A 74 9.59 -10.19 11.81
C THR A 74 8.63 -9.67 10.74
N ALA A 75 7.34 -9.94 10.86
CA ALA A 75 6.29 -9.46 9.97
C ALA A 75 6.26 -7.92 9.87
N ALA A 76 6.59 -7.21 10.94
CA ALA A 76 6.65 -5.75 10.97
C ALA A 76 7.56 -5.18 9.86
N HIS A 77 8.64 -5.89 9.53
CA HIS A 77 9.64 -5.46 8.54
C HIS A 77 9.51 -6.17 7.19
N ALA A 78 8.96 -7.38 7.14
CA ALA A 78 8.89 -8.19 5.91
C ALA A 78 7.56 -8.07 5.15
N CYS A 79 6.44 -7.84 5.85
CA CYS A 79 5.11 -7.82 5.21
C CYS A 79 4.88 -6.59 4.33
N SER A 80 3.89 -6.64 3.44
CA SER A 80 3.67 -5.58 2.43
C SER A 80 3.46 -4.19 3.05
N ARG A 81 2.80 -4.12 4.22
CA ARG A 81 2.35 -2.88 4.88
C ARG A 81 1.34 -2.09 4.03
N LEU A 82 0.77 -2.69 3.00
CA LEU A 82 -0.14 -2.02 2.05
C LEU A 82 -1.61 -1.95 2.51
N SER A 83 -1.99 -2.66 3.57
CA SER A 83 -3.39 -2.69 4.02
C SER A 83 -3.99 -1.31 4.32
N PRO A 84 -3.29 -0.35 4.99
CA PRO A 84 -3.86 0.98 5.20
C PRO A 84 -4.02 1.73 3.87
N HIS A 85 -3.07 1.55 2.95
CA HIS A 85 -3.11 2.22 1.66
C HIS A 85 -4.25 1.74 0.76
N LEU A 86 -4.57 0.45 0.83
CA LEU A 86 -5.72 -0.16 0.16
C LEU A 86 -7.04 0.29 0.80
N ALA A 87 -7.14 0.24 2.14
CA ALA A 87 -8.35 0.65 2.86
C ALA A 87 -8.74 2.11 2.57
N TRP A 88 -7.74 3.00 2.44
CA TRP A 88 -7.95 4.43 2.16
C TRP A 88 -7.87 4.79 0.66
N GLY A 89 -7.78 3.81 -0.25
CA GLY A 89 -7.77 4.04 -1.70
C GLY A 89 -6.56 4.82 -2.24
N SER A 90 -5.53 5.04 -1.41
CA SER A 90 -4.30 5.74 -1.83
C SER A 90 -3.44 4.94 -2.81
N LEU A 91 -3.71 3.63 -2.91
CA LEU A 91 -3.15 2.70 -3.88
C LEU A 91 -4.25 1.74 -4.35
N SER A 92 -4.33 1.47 -5.66
CA SER A 92 -5.32 0.54 -6.21
C SER A 92 -4.78 -0.89 -6.34
N MET A 93 -5.67 -1.88 -6.24
CA MET A 93 -5.34 -3.29 -6.51
C MET A 93 -4.73 -3.49 -7.90
N ARG A 94 -5.23 -2.77 -8.91
CA ARG A 94 -4.71 -2.83 -10.28
C ARG A 94 -3.23 -2.42 -10.34
N GLN A 95 -2.85 -1.33 -9.68
CA GLN A 95 -1.45 -0.89 -9.61
C GLN A 95 -0.56 -1.95 -8.94
N ILE A 96 -1.05 -2.57 -7.86
CA ILE A 96 -0.31 -3.64 -7.18
C ILE A 96 -0.10 -4.84 -8.11
N PHE A 97 -1.15 -5.32 -8.79
CA PHE A 97 -1.02 -6.45 -9.73
C PHE A 97 -0.07 -6.16 -10.89
N HIS A 98 -0.11 -4.96 -11.47
CA HIS A 98 0.85 -4.58 -12.52
C HIS A 98 2.29 -4.59 -12.00
N ALA A 99 2.53 -4.04 -10.81
CA ALA A 99 3.86 -4.02 -10.20
C ALA A 99 4.36 -5.44 -9.85
N LEU A 100 3.49 -6.32 -9.37
CA LEU A 100 3.81 -7.72 -9.10
C LEU A 100 4.18 -8.46 -10.38
N ARG A 101 3.41 -8.29 -11.46
CA ARG A 101 3.72 -8.90 -12.77
C ARG A 101 5.06 -8.42 -13.30
N ALA A 102 5.34 -7.11 -13.22
CA ALA A 102 6.61 -6.55 -13.65
C ALA A 102 7.79 -7.13 -12.86
N LYS A 103 7.66 -7.24 -11.53
CA LYS A 103 8.68 -7.87 -10.69
C LYS A 103 8.87 -9.36 -11.02
N ALA A 104 7.79 -10.10 -11.23
CA ALA A 104 7.85 -11.52 -11.58
C ALA A 104 8.59 -11.75 -12.91
N ALA A 105 8.25 -10.96 -13.94
CA ALA A 105 8.94 -11.01 -15.24
C ALA A 105 10.44 -10.68 -15.11
N ALA A 106 10.80 -9.66 -14.31
CA ALA A 106 12.20 -9.28 -14.09
C ALA A 106 13.06 -10.39 -13.44
N ILE A 107 12.44 -11.32 -12.70
CA ILE A 107 13.15 -12.42 -12.01
C ILE A 107 12.92 -13.79 -12.65
N GLU A 108 12.18 -13.87 -13.75
CA GLU A 108 11.73 -15.14 -14.35
C GLU A 108 12.92 -16.03 -14.74
N GLN A 109 13.90 -15.46 -15.46
CA GLN A 109 15.07 -16.18 -15.96
C GLN A 109 16.18 -16.36 -14.91
N GLN A 110 15.95 -15.91 -13.67
CA GLN A 110 16.95 -15.98 -12.60
C GLN A 110 16.85 -17.31 -11.85
N THR A 111 17.96 -18.06 -11.79
CA THR A 111 18.00 -19.42 -11.23
C THR A 111 18.57 -19.50 -9.81
N HIS A 112 19.15 -18.41 -9.30
CA HIS A 112 19.76 -18.39 -7.97
C HIS A 112 18.71 -18.46 -6.84
N ALA A 113 19.15 -18.88 -5.65
CA ALA A 113 18.26 -19.15 -4.51
C ALA A 113 17.40 -17.94 -4.09
N GLU A 114 17.92 -16.72 -4.20
CA GLU A 114 17.16 -15.50 -3.89
C GLU A 114 15.96 -15.32 -4.83
N ALA A 115 16.12 -15.56 -6.13
CA ALA A 115 15.03 -15.50 -7.09
C ALA A 115 13.92 -16.52 -6.78
N ALA A 116 14.29 -17.72 -6.30
CA ALA A 116 13.32 -18.71 -5.83
C ALA A 116 12.55 -18.23 -4.59
N ALA A 117 13.22 -17.59 -3.62
CA ALA A 117 12.57 -17.00 -2.46
C ALA A 117 11.61 -15.87 -2.85
N TRP A 118 12.01 -15.03 -3.80
CA TRP A 118 11.14 -14.00 -4.37
C TRP A 118 9.90 -14.59 -5.04
N ARG A 119 10.04 -15.61 -5.91
CA ARG A 119 8.90 -16.24 -6.58
C ARG A 119 7.87 -16.77 -5.57
N ARG A 120 8.31 -17.54 -4.58
CA ARG A 120 7.45 -18.05 -3.49
C ARG A 120 6.74 -16.92 -2.74
N SER A 121 7.47 -15.85 -2.44
CA SER A 121 6.92 -14.69 -1.72
C SER A 121 5.90 -13.89 -2.56
N LEU A 122 6.16 -13.71 -3.86
CA LEU A 122 5.23 -13.04 -4.77
C LEU A 122 3.96 -13.87 -4.98
N GLU A 123 4.08 -15.18 -5.13
CA GLU A 123 2.94 -16.11 -5.22
C GLU A 123 2.08 -16.05 -3.94
N GLY A 124 2.70 -16.18 -2.77
CA GLY A 124 1.99 -16.15 -1.49
C GLY A 124 1.34 -14.80 -1.20
N PHE A 125 1.95 -13.69 -1.64
CA PHE A 125 1.32 -12.37 -1.53
C PHE A 125 0.16 -12.20 -2.52
N THR A 126 0.36 -12.62 -3.78
CA THR A 126 -0.68 -12.58 -4.82
C THR A 126 -1.91 -13.39 -4.43
N ALA A 127 -1.73 -14.56 -3.80
CA ALA A 127 -2.83 -15.38 -3.31
C ALA A 127 -3.72 -14.60 -2.33
N ARG A 128 -3.12 -13.89 -1.36
CA ARG A 128 -3.87 -13.10 -0.36
C ARG A 128 -4.54 -11.85 -0.92
N LEU A 129 -4.04 -11.29 -2.01
CA LEU A 129 -4.72 -10.18 -2.69
C LEU A 129 -6.04 -10.62 -3.36
N LYS A 130 -6.27 -11.92 -3.54
CA LYS A 130 -7.49 -12.46 -4.15
C LYS A 130 -8.54 -12.90 -3.13
N TRP A 131 -8.21 -12.90 -1.84
CA TRP A 131 -9.13 -13.23 -0.74
C TRP A 131 -9.95 -12.00 -0.40
#